data_AF-A0A2V5WU69-F1
#
_entry.id   AF-A0A2V5WU69-F1
#
_cell.length_a   1.000
_cell.length_b   1.000
_cell.length_c   1.000
_cell.angle_alpha   90.00
_cell.angle_beta   90.00
_cell.angle_gamma   90.00
#
_symmetry.space_group_name_H-M   'P 1'
#
loop_
_entity.id
_entity.type
_entity.pdbx_description
1 polymer ?
#
loop_
_entity_poly.entity_id
_entity_poly.type
_entity_poly.pdbx_seq_one_letter_code
_entity_poly.pdbx_strand_id
1 'polypeptide(L)'
;MPSAGKTKRKKSTRKKSELGSALDQVGDESTAAAMKEFQDLLAQAKSDTTELVRQNAKELEERLILLKKRKIDKEDFDFFIENQKRDLRVFIDSQPAQAQERAERLTLHILETAATKVVPVLLAMI
;
A
#
# COMPACT_ATOMS: atom_id res chain seq x y z
N MET A 1 -19.49 16.80 41.34
CA MET A 1 -18.07 16.52 41.06
C MET A 1 -17.62 15.35 41.92
N PRO A 2 -16.67 14.46 41.53
CA PRO A 2 -16.01 14.16 40.23
C PRO A 2 -16.19 12.67 39.79
N SER A 3 -16.22 12.29 38.51
CA SER A 3 -15.17 12.02 37.49
C SER A 3 -14.57 10.60 37.47
N ALA A 4 -14.77 9.88 36.34
CA ALA A 4 -13.86 8.94 35.66
C ALA A 4 -14.71 8.03 34.72
N GLY A 5 -14.80 8.25 33.41
CA GLY A 5 -13.67 8.41 32.49
C GLY A 5 -13.20 7.05 31.96
N LYS A 6 -14.03 6.35 31.17
CA LYS A 6 -13.58 5.27 30.28
C LYS A 6 -14.36 5.30 28.96
N THR A 7 -14.04 6.27 28.13
CA THR A 7 -14.21 6.14 26.68
C THR A 7 -13.35 4.95 26.24
N LYS A 8 -13.96 3.76 26.15
CA LYS A 8 -13.40 2.68 25.33
C LYS A 8 -13.35 3.24 23.91
N ARG A 9 -12.18 3.76 23.52
CA ARG A 9 -11.82 4.03 22.12
C ARG A 9 -12.24 2.80 21.34
N LYS A 10 -13.34 2.91 20.60
CA LYS A 10 -13.71 1.97 19.54
C LYS A 10 -12.54 2.02 18.57
N LYS A 11 -11.61 1.08 18.71
CA LYS A 11 -10.56 0.84 17.73
C LYS A 11 -11.33 0.50 16.47
N SER A 12 -11.38 1.46 15.55
CA SER A 12 -12.07 1.33 14.27
C SER A 12 -11.54 0.05 13.64
N THR A 13 -12.34 -1.02 13.71
CA THR A 13 -12.12 -2.25 12.98
C THR A 13 -12.46 -1.94 11.53
N ARG A 14 -11.59 -1.15 10.87
CA ARG A 14 -11.39 -1.30 9.43
C ARG A 14 -11.20 -2.80 9.24
N LYS A 15 -12.10 -3.45 8.50
CA LYS A 15 -11.88 -4.82 8.01
C LYS A 15 -10.45 -4.86 7.48
N LYS A 16 -9.54 -5.51 8.22
CA LYS A 16 -8.16 -5.63 7.77
C LYS A 16 -8.20 -6.50 6.52
N SER A 17 -7.66 -5.96 5.43
CA SER A 17 -7.45 -6.71 4.20
C SER A 17 -6.61 -7.96 4.49
N GLU A 18 -6.75 -9.02 3.68
CA GLU A 18 -5.89 -10.22 3.76
C GLU A 18 -4.40 -9.88 3.74
N LEU A 19 -4.04 -8.81 3.01
CA LEU A 19 -2.70 -8.24 2.99
C LEU A 19 -2.35 -7.57 4.33
N GLY A 20 -3.27 -6.77 4.87
CA GLY A 20 -3.08 -6.06 6.14
C GLY A 20 -2.71 -7.02 7.28
N SER A 21 -3.43 -8.13 7.40
CA SER A 21 -3.17 -9.16 8.41
C SER A 21 -1.84 -9.91 8.22
N ALA A 22 -1.32 -9.98 6.99
CA ALA A 22 -0.02 -10.61 6.72
C ALA A 22 1.12 -9.70 7.18
N LEU A 23 1.01 -8.42 6.87
CA LEU A 23 2.04 -7.43 7.19
C LEU A 23 2.12 -7.10 8.69
N ASP A 24 1.04 -7.29 9.46
CA ASP A 24 1.06 -7.20 10.93
C ASP A 24 1.87 -8.31 11.61
N GLN A 25 2.24 -9.40 10.91
CA GLN A 25 3.01 -10.52 11.47
C GLN A 25 4.53 -10.30 11.40
N VAL A 26 4.97 -9.17 10.85
CA VAL A 26 6.38 -8.80 10.74
C VAL A 26 6.91 -8.38 12.12
N GLY A 27 7.83 -9.15 12.68
CA GLY A 27 8.40 -8.94 14.02
C GLY A 27 9.58 -7.97 14.09
N ASP A 28 10.16 -7.59 12.96
CA ASP A 28 11.24 -6.62 12.89
C ASP A 28 10.69 -5.18 12.92
N GLU A 29 11.12 -4.36 13.88
CA GLU A 29 10.52 -3.05 14.18
C GLU A 29 10.66 -2.05 13.02
N SER A 30 11.81 -2.05 12.34
CA SER A 30 12.06 -1.21 11.16
C SER A 30 11.18 -1.63 9.98
N THR A 31 11.04 -2.93 9.79
CA THR A 31 10.21 -3.49 8.72
C THR A 31 8.72 -3.28 9.00
N ALA A 32 8.27 -3.42 10.26
CA ALA A 32 6.90 -3.19 10.69
C ALA A 32 6.47 -1.73 10.51
N ALA A 33 7.36 -0.76 10.76
CA ALA A 33 7.10 0.65 10.50
C ALA A 33 6.85 0.92 9.01
N ALA A 34 7.69 0.38 8.13
CA ALA A 34 7.53 0.49 6.68
C ALA A 34 6.24 -0.19 6.18
N MET A 35 5.87 -1.35 6.75
CA MET A 35 4.61 -2.01 6.42
C MET A 35 3.39 -1.18 6.80
N LYS A 36 3.44 -0.54 7.97
CA LYS A 36 2.35 0.30 8.43
C LYS A 36 2.20 1.55 7.56
N GLU A 37 3.31 2.21 7.25
CA GLU A 37 3.33 3.35 6.32
C GLU A 37 2.77 2.94 4.95
N PHE A 38 3.22 1.80 4.42
CA PHE A 38 2.70 1.26 3.17
C PHE A 38 1.18 1.02 3.22
N GLN A 39 0.66 0.41 4.29
CA GLN A 39 -0.78 0.19 4.46
C GLN A 39 -1.57 1.49 4.51
N ASP A 40 -1.05 2.51 5.22
CA ASP A 40 -1.71 3.80 5.35
C ASP A 40 -1.74 4.52 4.00
N LEU A 41 -0.63 4.52 3.25
CA LEU A 41 -0.56 5.09 1.90
C LEU A 41 -1.48 4.34 0.92
N LEU A 42 -1.49 3.01 0.95
CA LEU A 42 -2.36 2.19 0.12
C LEU A 42 -3.84 2.47 0.41
N ALA A 43 -4.21 2.58 1.69
CA ALA A 43 -5.57 2.93 2.08
C ALA A 43 -5.97 4.35 1.64
N GLN A 44 -5.03 5.30 1.70
CA GLN A 44 -5.23 6.66 1.20
C GLN A 44 -5.42 6.67 -0.31
N ALA A 45 -4.56 6.01 -1.07
CA ALA A 45 -4.65 5.92 -2.53
C ALA A 45 -5.95 5.21 -2.99
N LYS A 46 -6.38 4.15 -2.28
CA LYS A 46 -7.68 3.50 -2.52
C LYS A 46 -8.89 4.37 -2.20
N SER A 47 -8.72 5.42 -1.41
CA SER A 47 -9.77 6.39 -1.08
C SER A 47 -9.62 7.70 -1.87
N ASP A 48 -8.68 7.74 -2.82
CA ASP A 48 -8.38 8.93 -3.60
C ASP A 48 -9.55 9.32 -4.50
N THR A 49 -9.73 10.64 -4.68
CA THR A 49 -10.72 11.19 -5.60
C THR A 49 -10.36 10.90 -7.05
N THR A 50 -9.08 10.81 -7.37
CA THR A 50 -8.60 10.47 -8.71
C THR A 50 -8.76 8.99 -8.98
N GLU A 51 -9.51 8.66 -10.03
CA GLU A 51 -9.82 7.28 -10.39
C GLU A 51 -8.57 6.45 -10.68
N LEU A 52 -7.61 7.00 -11.42
CA LEU A 52 -6.37 6.32 -11.77
C LEU A 52 -5.53 5.94 -10.53
N VAL A 53 -5.42 6.85 -9.56
CA VAL A 53 -4.75 6.58 -8.27
C VAL A 53 -5.47 5.45 -7.52
N ARG A 54 -6.80 5.49 -7.51
CA ARG A 54 -7.63 4.49 -6.85
C ARG A 54 -7.53 3.10 -7.49
N GLN A 55 -7.58 3.05 -8.81
CA GLN A 55 -7.50 1.79 -9.56
C GLN A 55 -6.12 1.15 -9.41
N ASN A 56 -5.04 1.93 -9.59
CA ASN A 56 -3.68 1.47 -9.36
C ASN A 56 -3.51 0.86 -7.95
N ALA A 57 -3.98 1.56 -6.91
CA ALA A 57 -3.87 1.07 -5.54
C ALA A 57 -4.66 -0.24 -5.29
N LYS A 58 -5.80 -0.43 -5.96
CA LYS A 58 -6.55 -1.70 -5.90
C LYS A 58 -5.81 -2.83 -6.62
N GLU A 59 -5.34 -2.57 -7.84
CA GLU A 59 -4.58 -3.54 -8.62
C GLU A 59 -3.30 -3.98 -7.91
N LEU A 60 -2.57 -3.03 -7.30
CA LEU A 60 -1.40 -3.34 -6.50
C LEU A 60 -1.74 -4.29 -5.33
N GLU A 61 -2.82 -4.01 -4.59
CA GLU A 61 -3.25 -4.88 -3.49
C GLU A 61 -3.59 -6.29 -3.99
N GLU A 62 -4.32 -6.39 -5.10
CA GLU A 62 -4.66 -7.67 -5.71
C GLU A 62 -3.42 -8.44 -6.15
N ARG A 63 -2.45 -7.78 -6.78
CA ARG A 63 -1.17 -8.40 -7.19
C ARG A 63 -0.37 -8.89 -5.99
N LEU A 64 -0.31 -8.13 -4.90
CA LEU A 64 0.34 -8.57 -3.66
C LEU A 64 -0.37 -9.79 -3.04
N ILE A 65 -1.70 -9.85 -3.10
CA ILE A 65 -2.46 -11.03 -2.65
C ILE A 65 -2.18 -12.24 -3.55
N LEU A 66 -2.12 -12.07 -4.86
CA LEU A 66 -1.80 -13.14 -5.81
C LEU A 66 -0.37 -13.67 -5.60
N LEU A 67 0.59 -12.78 -5.38
CA LEU A 67 1.98 -13.14 -5.07
C LEU A 67 2.04 -13.95 -3.77
N LYS A 68 1.35 -13.49 -2.72
CA LYS A 68 1.23 -14.23 -1.45
C LYS A 68 0.64 -15.62 -1.64
N LYS A 69 -0.35 -15.76 -2.52
CA LYS A 69 -1.00 -17.04 -2.86
C LYS A 69 -0.17 -17.91 -3.82
N ARG A 70 1.06 -17.49 -4.17
CA ARG A 70 1.93 -18.10 -5.20
C ARG A 70 1.21 -18.30 -6.55
N LYS A 71 0.27 -17.41 -6.88
CA LYS A 71 -0.47 -17.44 -8.16
C LYS A 71 0.23 -16.66 -9.27
N ILE A 72 1.10 -15.75 -8.87
CA ILE A 72 2.08 -15.07 -9.72
C ILE A 72 3.43 -15.16 -8.99
N ASP A 73 4.52 -15.08 -9.73
CA ASP A 73 5.86 -15.02 -9.14
C ASP A 73 6.38 -13.58 -9.03
N LYS A 74 7.64 -13.44 -8.61
CA LYS A 74 8.29 -12.13 -8.47
C LYS A 74 8.47 -11.45 -9.83
N GLU A 75 8.77 -12.21 -10.89
CA GLU A 75 9.00 -11.64 -12.22
C GLU A 75 7.71 -11.07 -12.79
N ASP A 76 6.59 -11.79 -12.64
CA ASP A 76 5.24 -11.30 -12.96
C ASP A 76 4.91 -10.01 -12.20
N PHE A 77 5.23 -9.96 -10.91
CA PHE A 77 4.99 -8.78 -10.09
C PHE A 77 5.86 -7.60 -10.51
N ASP A 78 7.16 -7.82 -10.73
CA ASP A 78 8.10 -6.78 -11.17
C ASP A 78 7.69 -6.23 -12.55
N PHE A 79 7.25 -7.09 -13.46
CA PHE A 79 6.72 -6.68 -14.77
C PHE A 79 5.50 -5.76 -14.63
N PHE A 80 4.56 -6.11 -13.75
CA PHE A 80 3.42 -5.26 -13.42
C PHE A 80 3.86 -3.89 -12.88
N ILE A 81 4.83 -3.86 -11.96
CA ILE A 81 5.35 -2.62 -11.37
C ILE A 81 5.97 -1.73 -12.44
N GLU A 82 6.83 -2.27 -13.30
CA GLU A 82 7.50 -1.50 -14.34
C GLU A 82 6.51 -0.97 -15.39
N ASN A 83 5.46 -1.73 -15.71
CA ASN A 83 4.40 -1.24 -16.59
C ASN A 83 3.63 -0.08 -15.95
N GLN A 84 3.16 -0.24 -14.71
CA GLN A 84 2.43 0.80 -13.99
C GLN A 84 3.26 2.07 -13.81
N LYS A 85 4.56 1.95 -13.51
CA LYS A 85 5.45 3.13 -13.37
C LYS A 85 5.47 3.99 -14.62
N ARG A 86 5.42 3.40 -15.82
CA ARG A 86 5.42 4.16 -17.08
C ARG A 86 4.16 5.00 -17.21
N ASP A 87 3.00 4.39 -16.99
CA ASP A 87 1.70 5.07 -17.09
C ASP A 87 1.55 6.16 -16.02
N LEU A 88 2.03 5.89 -14.81
CA LEU A 88 1.91 6.81 -13.68
C LEU A 88 2.85 8.01 -13.79
N ARG A 89 4.03 7.86 -14.41
CA ARG A 89 4.93 8.99 -14.70
C ARG A 89 4.24 10.01 -15.60
N VAL A 90 3.63 9.55 -16.69
CA VAL A 90 2.86 10.44 -17.59
C VAL A 90 1.72 11.12 -16.84
N PHE A 91 1.02 10.39 -15.98
CA PHE A 91 -0.03 10.97 -15.15
C PHE A 91 0.50 12.04 -14.19
N ILE A 92 1.59 11.77 -13.45
CA ILE A 92 2.19 12.73 -12.51
C ILE A 92 2.67 13.97 -13.24
N ASP A 93 3.38 13.81 -14.37
CA ASP A 93 3.89 14.93 -15.16
C ASP A 93 2.76 15.82 -15.69
N SER A 94 1.56 15.25 -15.90
CA SER A 94 0.36 16.00 -16.31
C SER A 94 -0.34 16.75 -15.17
N GLN A 95 0.00 16.48 -13.90
CA GLN A 95 -0.62 17.15 -12.76
C GLN A 95 -0.05 18.56 -12.55
N PRO A 96 -0.84 19.50 -12.01
CA PRO A 96 -0.31 20.77 -11.52
C PRO A 96 0.78 20.55 -10.46
N ALA A 97 1.80 21.41 -10.40
CA ALA A 97 2.93 21.28 -9.46
C ALA A 97 2.50 21.07 -7.99
N GLN A 98 1.40 21.71 -7.58
CA GLN A 98 0.83 21.59 -6.22
C GLN A 98 0.26 20.19 -5.91
N ALA A 99 -0.07 19.42 -6.95
CA ALA A 99 -0.64 18.07 -6.85
C ALA A 99 0.36 16.97 -7.26
N GLN A 100 1.48 17.32 -7.90
CA GLN A 100 2.51 16.38 -8.35
C GLN A 100 3.07 15.55 -7.20
N GLU A 101 3.51 16.19 -6.11
CA GLU A 101 4.05 15.50 -4.94
C GLU A 101 3.04 14.50 -4.35
N ARG A 102 1.78 14.92 -4.25
CA ARG A 102 0.69 14.05 -3.78
C ARG A 102 0.46 12.88 -4.73
N ALA A 103 0.44 13.13 -6.04
CA ALA A 103 0.25 12.11 -7.06
C ALA A 103 1.39 11.08 -7.02
N GLU A 104 2.64 11.54 -6.98
CA GLU A 104 3.82 10.69 -6.87
C GLU A 104 3.79 9.84 -5.60
N ARG A 105 3.50 10.47 -4.46
CA ARG A 105 3.42 9.79 -3.16
C ARG A 105 2.33 8.72 -3.11
N LEU A 106 1.18 8.95 -3.75
CA LEU A 106 0.05 8.01 -3.75
C LEU A 106 0.08 7.02 -4.92
N THR A 107 1.12 7.07 -5.76
CA THR A 107 1.27 6.16 -6.89
C THR A 107 2.65 5.53 -6.93
N LEU A 108 3.65 6.18 -7.53
CA LEU A 108 5.00 5.66 -7.71
C LEU A 108 5.64 5.25 -6.38
N HIS A 109 5.53 6.07 -5.35
CA HIS A 109 6.14 5.77 -4.06
C HIS A 109 5.53 4.52 -3.39
N ILE A 110 4.23 4.29 -3.57
CA ILE A 110 3.56 3.08 -3.10
C ILE A 110 4.07 1.86 -3.88
N LEU A 111 4.19 1.95 -5.21
CA LEU A 111 4.73 0.86 -6.03
C LEU A 111 6.16 0.51 -5.66
N GLU A 112 7.02 1.52 -5.46
CA GLU A 112 8.42 1.33 -5.06
C GLU A 112 8.53 0.70 -3.68
N THR A 113 7.73 1.17 -2.73
CA THR A 113 7.68 0.60 -1.38
C THR A 113 7.20 -0.85 -1.42
N ALA A 114 6.21 -1.16 -2.27
CA ALA A 114 5.76 -2.53 -2.47
C ALA A 114 6.88 -3.44 -2.98
N ALA A 115 7.55 -3.04 -4.05
CA ALA A 115 8.59 -3.86 -4.69
C ALA A 115 9.84 -4.02 -3.81
N THR A 116 10.26 -2.97 -3.10
CA THR A 116 11.54 -2.96 -2.37
C THR A 116 11.44 -3.42 -0.93
N LYS A 117 10.28 -3.21 -0.28
CA LYS A 117 10.11 -3.52 1.16
C LYS A 117 9.06 -4.61 1.40
N VAL A 118 7.92 -4.54 0.72
CA VAL A 118 6.79 -5.46 0.98
C VAL A 118 7.02 -6.84 0.37
N VAL A 119 7.36 -6.90 -0.91
CA VAL A 119 7.56 -8.15 -1.65
C VAL A 119 8.62 -9.06 -1.03
N PRO A 120 9.84 -8.58 -0.69
CA PRO A 120 10.85 -9.43 -0.05
C PRO A 120 10.36 -10.09 1.24
N VAL A 121 9.60 -9.34 2.04
CA VAL A 121 9.04 -9.85 3.30
C VAL A 121 7.94 -10.86 3.04
N LEU A 122 7.05 -10.59 2.09
CA LEU A 122 6.03 -11.55 1.68
C LEU A 122 6.65 -12.86 1.19
N LEU A 123 7.71 -12.80 0.37
CA LEU A 123 8.41 -13.98 -0.12
C LEU A 123 9.15 -14.74 0.99
N ALA A 124 9.71 -14.04 1.99
CA ALA A 124 10.38 -14.68 3.12
C ALA A 124 9.40 -15.38 4.09
N MET A 125 8.12 -15.02 4.07
CA MET A 125 7.06 -15.62 4.89
C MET A 125 6.42 -16.87 4.28
N ILE A 126 6.76 -17.19 3.03
CA ILE A 126 6.11 -18.20 2.19
C ILE A 126 6.96 -19.46 2.08
#